data_AF-A0A4Z1K6X8-F1
#
_entry.id   AF-A0A4Z1K6X8-F1
#
_cell.length_a   1.000
_cell.length_b   1.000
_cell.length_c   1.000
_cell.angle_alpha   90.00
_cell.angle_beta   90.00
_cell.angle_gamma   90.00
#
_symmetry.space_group_name_H-M   'P 1'
#
loop_
_entity.id
_entity.type
_entity.pdbx_description
1 polymer ?
#
loop_
_entity_poly.entity_id
_entity_poly.type
_entity_poly.pdbx_seq_one_letter_code
_entity_poly.pdbx_strand_id
1 'polypeptide(L)'
;MMGAICGNAVVLIVATDGDAQDGLRGQEGVSQSRDMSQRIFHFGSEQLIVGNTGTLDLSVGGDYHNRGWTFQEHRLSRIKVIFKNEELHWQCQSSAWHEGMIPGAEIDKYIDPRQNVITAGFPDLHSLGHILSEFNKTELRYDEDALPAISGLLSVLSRTFAGGFLYGISETFFERGLGWSPYWKHLNIRRRDFSEIFGKDRPSQAGLPSWSRIGWNGRLNLFGSGEATRINDRETMIKETIPITKWYTSNSSSNLPENRRRIRSTWFENRDNYKDFAKPLPTGWSCHDAPDTGSSWGEPHLQPDECGKYIFKHVGMPDSDMGSSCYLFPVPDIHNSTPPVMPEQTSYLFCKTWRAHLWGRQASRGNIARTFNSSGKDIGSLQLHNKASLSLFPSIDSEVIHGLPVDLIALYKSRVHSRTWNAGQKKYEHPLQRKSKCKVLWVEWKDGIAYRLARGQVKAGEWEN
;
A
#
# COMPACT_ATOMS: atom_id res chain seq x y z
N MET A 1 12.67 -2.71 20.38
CA MET A 1 11.62 -2.06 19.54
C MET A 1 10.35 -2.89 19.68
N MET A 2 9.16 -2.25 19.73
CA MET A 2 7.88 -2.93 20.01
C MET A 2 7.61 -4.14 19.12
N GLY A 3 7.93 -4.05 17.82
CA GLY A 3 7.73 -5.18 16.91
C GLY A 3 8.49 -6.47 17.27
N ALA A 4 9.66 -6.35 17.91
CA ALA A 4 10.40 -7.53 18.38
C ALA A 4 9.73 -8.19 19.59
N ILE A 5 9.07 -7.41 20.44
CA ILE A 5 8.30 -7.92 21.57
C ILE A 5 7.10 -8.70 21.03
N CYS A 6 6.30 -8.10 20.15
CA CYS A 6 5.13 -8.74 19.56
C CYS A 6 5.48 -10.00 18.75
N GLY A 7 6.56 -9.94 17.97
CA GLY A 7 7.01 -11.07 17.15
C GLY A 7 7.55 -12.28 17.93
N ASN A 8 7.98 -12.07 19.17
CA ASN A 8 8.50 -13.10 20.08
C ASN A 8 7.56 -13.41 21.26
N ALA A 9 6.43 -12.70 21.36
CA ALA A 9 5.44 -12.98 22.39
C ALA A 9 4.84 -14.38 22.17
N VAL A 10 4.63 -15.12 23.26
CA VAL A 10 4.00 -16.45 23.24
C VAL A 10 2.54 -16.32 22.81
N VAL A 11 1.84 -15.32 23.33
CA VAL A 11 0.44 -15.04 23.03
C VAL A 11 0.17 -13.55 23.18
N LEU A 12 -0.68 -13.02 22.31
CA LEU A 12 -1.27 -11.69 22.47
C LEU A 12 -2.71 -11.83 22.95
N ILE A 13 -3.07 -11.12 24.02
CA ILE A 13 -4.45 -11.02 24.48
C ILE A 13 -5.04 -9.72 23.95
N VAL A 14 -6.17 -9.83 23.25
CA VAL A 14 -6.86 -8.73 22.59
C VAL A 14 -8.26 -8.61 23.18
N ALA A 15 -8.54 -7.52 23.89
CA ALA A 15 -9.88 -7.19 24.34
C ALA A 15 -10.53 -6.22 23.35
N THR A 16 -11.67 -6.60 22.77
CA THR A 16 -12.44 -5.73 21.85
C THR A 16 -13.81 -5.31 22.37
N ASP A 17 -14.40 -6.06 23.30
CA ASP A 17 -15.76 -5.81 23.85
C ASP A 17 -15.78 -4.93 25.10
N GLY A 18 -14.70 -4.22 25.38
CA GLY A 18 -14.54 -3.44 26.61
C GLY A 18 -13.12 -2.95 26.80
N ASP A 19 -12.84 -2.48 28.01
CA ASP A 19 -11.52 -2.02 28.41
C ASP A 19 -10.85 -2.94 29.45
N ALA A 20 -9.66 -2.55 29.91
CA ALA A 20 -8.88 -3.36 30.85
C ALA A 20 -9.53 -3.53 32.24
N GLN A 21 -10.61 -2.80 32.55
CA GLN A 21 -11.33 -2.84 33.83
C GLN A 21 -12.53 -3.78 33.82
N ASP A 22 -13.00 -4.20 32.64
CA ASP A 22 -14.21 -5.02 32.52
C ASP A 22 -14.04 -6.48 32.99
N GLY A 23 -12.79 -6.95 33.07
CA GLY A 23 -12.46 -8.34 33.42
C GLY A 23 -12.94 -9.35 32.36
N LEU A 24 -12.72 -10.64 32.65
CA LEU A 24 -13.16 -11.74 31.77
C LEU A 24 -14.54 -12.23 32.20
N ARG A 25 -15.58 -11.98 31.39
CA ARG A 25 -16.96 -12.40 31.66
C ARG A 25 -17.23 -13.83 31.20
N GLY A 26 -18.23 -14.48 31.80
CA GLY A 26 -18.75 -15.77 31.34
C GLY A 26 -18.12 -17.02 31.95
N GLN A 27 -17.33 -16.88 33.02
CA GLN A 27 -16.81 -18.03 33.76
C GLN A 27 -17.74 -18.35 34.93
N GLU A 28 -18.33 -19.55 34.89
CA GLU A 28 -19.28 -20.03 35.90
C GLU A 28 -18.67 -19.95 37.30
N GLY A 29 -19.37 -19.27 38.22
CA GLY A 29 -18.95 -19.10 39.61
C GLY A 29 -17.78 -18.13 39.85
N VAL A 30 -17.19 -17.52 38.80
CA VAL A 30 -16.03 -16.62 38.93
C VAL A 30 -16.31 -15.21 38.44
N SER A 31 -17.02 -15.05 37.32
CA SER A 31 -17.28 -13.75 36.72
C SER A 31 -18.74 -13.55 36.33
N GLN A 32 -19.09 -12.29 36.02
CA GLN A 32 -20.44 -11.96 35.58
C GLN A 32 -20.82 -12.73 34.32
N SER A 33 -22.10 -13.11 34.20
CA SER A 33 -22.62 -13.73 32.99
C SER A 33 -22.48 -12.81 31.79
N ARG A 34 -22.36 -13.41 30.61
CA ARG A 34 -22.44 -12.72 29.33
C ARG A 34 -23.90 -12.65 28.87
N ASP A 35 -24.27 -11.59 28.15
CA ASP A 35 -25.61 -11.41 27.59
C ASP A 35 -25.54 -11.62 26.07
N MET A 36 -25.25 -12.86 25.68
CA MET A 36 -24.99 -13.21 24.29
C MET A 36 -26.30 -13.39 23.51
N SER A 37 -26.52 -12.53 22.51
CA SER A 37 -27.58 -12.74 21.53
C SER A 37 -27.13 -13.76 20.47
N GLN A 38 -27.75 -14.93 20.41
CA GLN A 38 -27.50 -15.93 19.35
C GLN A 38 -28.74 -16.13 18.49
N ARG A 39 -28.54 -16.24 17.18
CA ARG A 39 -29.63 -16.54 16.24
C ARG A 39 -29.82 -18.05 16.17
N ILE A 40 -30.98 -18.50 16.65
CA ILE A 40 -31.37 -19.92 16.68
C ILE A 40 -32.52 -20.14 15.71
N PHE A 41 -32.33 -21.05 14.76
CA PHE A 41 -33.37 -21.52 13.85
C PHE A 41 -33.80 -22.92 14.25
N HIS A 42 -35.11 -23.12 14.38
CA HIS A 42 -35.67 -24.43 14.66
C HIS A 42 -35.87 -25.18 13.33
N PHE A 43 -35.34 -26.39 13.22
CA PHE A 43 -35.47 -27.24 12.06
C PHE A 43 -36.00 -28.62 12.48
N GLY A 44 -37.33 -28.75 12.54
CA GLY A 44 -37.97 -29.95 13.08
C GLY A 44 -37.66 -30.14 14.56
N SER A 45 -37.02 -31.26 14.91
CA SER A 45 -36.53 -31.56 16.27
C SER A 45 -35.14 -31.01 16.57
N GLU A 46 -34.45 -30.46 15.56
CA GLU A 46 -33.09 -29.94 15.70
C GLU A 46 -33.10 -28.40 15.82
N GLN A 47 -32.03 -27.86 16.41
CA GLN A 47 -31.79 -26.42 16.49
C GLN A 47 -30.49 -26.09 15.76
N LEU A 48 -30.55 -25.12 14.86
CA LEU A 48 -29.39 -24.57 14.15
C LEU A 48 -29.01 -23.24 14.81
N ILE A 49 -27.81 -23.20 15.38
CA ILE A 49 -27.24 -21.99 15.98
C ILE A 49 -26.32 -21.34 14.95
N VAL A 50 -26.59 -20.08 14.60
CA VAL A 50 -25.71 -19.32 13.71
C VAL A 50 -24.60 -18.69 14.54
N GLY A 51 -23.35 -18.95 14.14
CA GLY A 51 -22.19 -18.29 14.75
C GLY A 51 -22.28 -16.77 14.62
N ASN A 52 -22.03 -16.06 15.71
CA ASN A 52 -22.10 -14.60 15.76
C ASN A 52 -20.90 -13.92 15.07
N THR A 53 -19.81 -14.66 14.89
CA THR A 53 -18.54 -14.14 14.40
C THR A 53 -18.20 -14.78 13.06
N GLY A 54 -18.14 -13.97 12.01
CA GLY A 54 -17.70 -14.37 10.69
C GLY A 54 -16.17 -14.35 10.56
N THR A 55 -15.69 -14.99 9.49
CA THR A 55 -14.27 -15.13 9.16
C THR A 55 -13.45 -13.83 9.17
N LEU A 56 -14.04 -12.73 8.68
CA LEU A 56 -13.33 -11.44 8.58
C LEU A 56 -13.41 -10.62 9.87
N ASP A 57 -14.28 -10.99 10.81
CA ASP A 57 -14.61 -10.15 11.95
C ASP A 57 -13.44 -10.04 12.93
N LEU A 58 -12.61 -11.06 13.08
CA LEU A 58 -11.47 -11.03 14.02
C LEU A 58 -10.36 -10.03 13.66
N SER A 59 -10.43 -9.43 12.46
CA SER A 59 -9.40 -8.51 11.96
C SER A 59 -9.88 -7.06 11.84
N VAL A 60 -11.14 -6.78 12.16
CA VAL A 60 -11.77 -5.46 11.96
C VAL A 60 -12.76 -5.11 13.08
N GLY A 61 -13.07 -3.82 13.24
CA GLY A 61 -14.11 -3.35 14.15
C GLY A 61 -13.66 -3.23 15.61
N GLY A 62 -14.38 -2.41 16.39
CA GLY A 62 -14.01 -2.10 17.77
C GLY A 62 -12.80 -1.16 17.91
N ASP A 63 -12.63 -0.62 19.11
CA ASP A 63 -11.63 0.42 19.40
C ASP A 63 -10.20 -0.12 19.30
N TYR A 64 -9.99 -1.41 19.62
CA TYR A 64 -8.68 -2.05 19.52
C TYR A 64 -8.10 -1.92 18.10
N HIS A 65 -8.88 -2.20 17.06
CA HIS A 65 -8.39 -2.19 15.68
C HIS A 65 -8.25 -0.78 15.09
N ASN A 66 -8.89 0.22 15.70
CA ASN A 66 -8.75 1.62 15.29
C ASN A 66 -7.48 2.26 15.85
N ARG A 67 -6.89 1.74 16.93
CA ARG A 67 -5.67 2.30 17.53
C ARG A 67 -4.43 1.99 16.68
N GLY A 68 -3.60 2.99 16.42
CA GLY A 68 -2.43 2.81 15.55
C GLY A 68 -1.32 1.92 16.14
N TRP A 69 -1.12 1.96 17.47
CA TRP A 69 -0.11 1.14 18.16
C TRP A 69 -0.41 -0.36 18.11
N THR A 70 -1.68 -0.74 18.21
CA THR A 70 -2.13 -2.14 18.20
C THR A 70 -2.00 -2.77 16.81
N PHE A 71 -1.83 -1.97 15.76
CA PHE A 71 -1.70 -2.47 14.39
C PHE A 71 -0.51 -3.41 14.24
N GLN A 72 0.69 -3.00 14.70
CA GLN A 72 1.87 -3.87 14.65
C GLN A 72 1.77 -5.01 15.67
N GLU A 73 1.12 -4.82 16.82
CA GLU A 73 0.91 -5.87 17.82
C GLU A 73 0.10 -7.02 17.23
N HIS A 74 -1.05 -6.70 16.65
CA HIS A 74 -1.93 -7.68 16.04
C HIS A 74 -1.30 -8.36 14.82
N ARG A 75 -0.53 -7.64 14.00
CA ARG A 75 0.07 -8.19 12.77
C ARG A 75 1.32 -9.04 13.01
N LEU A 76 2.10 -8.75 14.05
CA LEU A 76 3.34 -9.46 14.34
C LEU A 76 3.16 -10.63 15.30
N SER A 77 2.09 -10.64 16.10
CA SER A 77 1.82 -11.74 17.02
C SER A 77 1.39 -13.00 16.28
N ARG A 78 2.04 -14.13 16.61
CA ARG A 78 1.80 -15.43 15.96
C ARG A 78 0.56 -16.13 16.48
N ILE A 79 0.25 -15.92 17.75
CA ILE A 79 -0.89 -16.50 18.47
C ILE A 79 -1.63 -15.36 19.16
N LYS A 80 -2.94 -15.35 19.02
CA LYS A 80 -3.82 -14.33 19.58
C LYS A 80 -4.99 -14.99 20.26
N VAL A 81 -5.36 -14.45 21.41
CA VAL A 81 -6.61 -14.73 22.10
C VAL A 81 -7.41 -13.44 22.05
N ILE A 82 -8.54 -13.46 21.35
CA ILE A 82 -9.34 -12.29 21.02
C ILE A 82 -10.70 -12.44 21.69
N PHE A 83 -11.04 -11.48 22.54
CA PHE A 83 -12.37 -11.33 23.13
C PHE A 83 -13.17 -10.38 22.26
N LYS A 84 -14.15 -10.91 21.54
CA LYS A 84 -14.99 -10.16 20.61
C LYS A 84 -16.41 -10.71 20.57
N ASN A 85 -17.40 -9.83 20.47
CA ASN A 85 -18.83 -10.16 20.48
C ASN A 85 -19.24 -11.03 21.68
N GLU A 86 -18.61 -10.79 22.84
CA GLU A 86 -18.74 -11.58 24.08
C GLU A 86 -18.24 -13.03 23.97
N GLU A 87 -17.53 -13.37 22.90
CA GLU A 87 -16.97 -14.70 22.65
C GLU A 87 -15.43 -14.69 22.74
N LEU A 88 -14.88 -15.84 23.12
CA LEU A 88 -13.45 -16.12 23.05
C LEU A 88 -13.08 -16.66 21.67
N HIS A 89 -12.03 -16.09 21.09
CA HIS A 89 -11.47 -16.58 19.85
C HIS A 89 -9.97 -16.81 19.99
N TRP A 90 -9.48 -17.87 19.37
CA TRP A 90 -8.05 -18.13 19.26
C TRP A 90 -7.67 -18.06 17.79
N GLN A 91 -6.59 -17.35 17.46
CA GLN A 91 -6.11 -17.23 16.08
C GLN A 91 -4.60 -17.43 16.04
N CYS A 92 -4.15 -18.28 15.11
CA CYS A 92 -2.75 -18.38 14.72
C CYS A 92 -2.55 -17.91 13.28
N GLN A 93 -1.37 -18.20 12.71
CA GLN A 93 -1.04 -17.80 11.33
C GLN A 93 -1.76 -18.61 10.24
N SER A 94 -2.39 -19.74 10.60
CA SER A 94 -3.01 -20.67 9.65
C SER A 94 -4.49 -20.95 9.92
N SER A 95 -5.00 -20.65 11.11
CA SER A 95 -6.37 -20.96 11.48
C SER A 95 -6.89 -20.11 12.63
N ALA A 96 -8.21 -20.03 12.73
CA ALA A 96 -8.94 -19.44 13.83
C ALA A 96 -9.95 -20.44 14.42
N TRP A 97 -10.08 -20.40 15.73
CA TRP A 97 -11.00 -21.19 16.53
C TRP A 97 -11.91 -20.23 17.29
N HIS A 98 -13.18 -20.57 17.39
CA HIS A 98 -14.18 -19.79 18.11
C HIS A 98 -14.74 -20.62 19.26
N GLU A 99 -15.13 -19.95 20.34
CA GLU A 99 -15.62 -20.61 21.56
C GLU A 99 -16.78 -21.58 21.31
N GLY A 100 -17.69 -21.24 20.41
CA GLY A 100 -18.84 -22.08 20.05
C GLY A 100 -18.50 -23.30 19.18
N MET A 101 -17.24 -23.53 18.81
CA MET A 101 -16.86 -24.65 17.95
C MET A 101 -16.79 -25.96 18.72
N ILE A 102 -17.39 -27.01 18.15
CA ILE A 102 -17.36 -28.37 18.70
C ILE A 102 -16.06 -29.08 18.25
N PRO A 103 -15.43 -29.92 19.10
CA PRO A 103 -14.30 -30.75 18.68
C PRO A 103 -14.61 -31.55 17.41
N GLY A 104 -13.80 -31.38 16.37
CA GLY A 104 -13.98 -32.04 15.06
C GLY A 104 -14.75 -31.21 14.01
N ALA A 105 -15.25 -30.03 14.36
CA ALA A 105 -15.85 -29.10 13.40
C ALA A 105 -14.81 -28.56 12.40
N GLU A 106 -15.27 -28.13 11.22
CA GLU A 106 -14.41 -27.47 10.23
C GLU A 106 -13.89 -26.15 10.80
N ILE A 107 -12.57 -26.03 10.85
CA ILE A 107 -11.86 -24.87 11.40
C ILE A 107 -11.81 -23.76 10.37
N ASP A 108 -11.98 -22.51 10.79
CA ASP A 108 -11.74 -21.37 9.90
C ASP A 108 -10.25 -21.30 9.54
N LYS A 109 -9.95 -21.41 8.25
CA LYS A 109 -8.58 -21.39 7.70
C LYS A 109 -8.23 -20.07 7.04
N TYR A 110 -9.19 -19.16 6.89
CA TYR A 110 -8.92 -17.91 6.19
C TYR A 110 -8.22 -16.93 7.13
N ILE A 111 -6.95 -16.67 6.83
CA ILE A 111 -6.12 -15.65 7.47
C ILE A 111 -5.63 -14.73 6.35
N ASP A 112 -5.70 -13.40 6.54
CA ASP A 112 -5.29 -12.39 5.54
C ASP A 112 -3.92 -12.75 4.92
N PRO A 113 -3.87 -13.27 3.68
CA PRO A 113 -2.66 -13.91 3.16
C PRO A 113 -1.62 -12.88 2.72
N ARG A 114 -2.00 -11.59 2.66
CA ARG A 114 -1.17 -10.51 2.10
C ARG A 114 0.16 -10.37 2.82
N GLN A 115 0.17 -10.49 4.15
CA GLN A 115 1.42 -10.44 4.90
C GLN A 115 2.27 -11.68 4.64
N ASN A 116 1.64 -12.86 4.58
CA ASN A 116 2.32 -14.14 4.33
C ASN A 116 3.04 -14.14 2.98
N VAL A 117 2.41 -13.58 1.93
CA VAL A 117 3.05 -13.38 0.62
C VAL A 117 4.35 -12.59 0.75
N ILE A 118 4.33 -11.46 1.47
CA ILE A 118 5.53 -10.65 1.65
C ILE A 118 6.57 -11.39 2.49
N THR A 119 6.19 -12.00 3.61
CA THR A 119 7.12 -12.70 4.49
C THR A 119 7.67 -14.00 3.91
N ALA A 120 7.05 -14.52 2.85
CA ALA A 120 7.58 -15.63 2.05
C ALA A 120 8.61 -15.18 0.99
N GLY A 121 8.90 -13.89 0.88
CA GLY A 121 9.93 -13.35 -0.02
C GLY A 121 9.40 -12.69 -1.28
N PHE A 122 8.08 -12.55 -1.43
CA PHE A 122 7.50 -11.99 -2.63
C PHE A 122 7.19 -10.50 -2.43
N PRO A 123 7.86 -9.58 -3.16
CA PRO A 123 7.64 -8.14 -3.03
C PRO A 123 6.33 -7.67 -3.70
N ASP A 124 5.19 -8.19 -3.21
CA ASP A 124 3.86 -7.89 -3.73
C ASP A 124 3.38 -6.50 -3.29
N LEU A 125 3.38 -5.56 -4.24
CA LEU A 125 2.96 -4.18 -3.99
C LEU A 125 1.48 -4.05 -3.65
N HIS A 126 0.62 -4.96 -4.12
CA HIS A 126 -0.81 -4.91 -3.77
C HIS A 126 -0.99 -5.19 -2.28
N SER A 127 -0.39 -6.27 -1.79
CA SER A 127 -0.35 -6.65 -0.38
C SER A 127 0.26 -5.56 0.48
N LEU A 128 1.43 -5.05 0.09
CA LEU A 128 2.09 -3.97 0.81
C LEU A 128 1.18 -2.72 0.83
N GLY A 129 0.58 -2.37 -0.31
CA GLY A 129 -0.32 -1.24 -0.45
C GLY A 129 -1.52 -1.32 0.48
N HIS A 130 -2.12 -2.50 0.59
CA HIS A 130 -3.24 -2.76 1.48
C HIS A 130 -2.83 -2.62 2.95
N ILE A 131 -1.81 -3.35 3.40
CA ILE A 131 -1.32 -3.33 4.78
C ILE A 131 -1.06 -1.90 5.25
N LEU A 132 -0.36 -1.14 4.42
CA LEU A 132 0.04 0.22 4.73
C LEU A 132 -1.12 1.22 4.66
N SER A 133 -2.11 1.00 3.78
CA SER A 133 -3.34 1.79 3.77
C SER A 133 -4.21 1.52 4.99
N GLU A 134 -4.24 0.29 5.51
CA GLU A 134 -4.98 -0.05 6.72
C GLU A 134 -4.37 0.64 7.94
N PHE A 135 -3.03 0.60 8.09
CA PHE A 135 -2.35 1.38 9.14
C PHE A 135 -2.67 2.87 9.06
N ASN A 136 -2.62 3.48 7.87
CA ASN A 136 -2.82 4.93 7.75
C ASN A 136 -4.22 5.42 8.14
N LYS A 137 -5.23 4.53 8.17
CA LYS A 137 -6.57 4.85 8.67
C LYS A 137 -6.68 4.83 10.19
N THR A 138 -5.73 4.19 10.89
CA THR A 138 -5.74 4.12 12.34
C THR A 138 -5.57 5.49 12.99
N GLU A 139 -6.13 5.59 14.18
CA GLU A 139 -6.11 6.74 15.05
C GLU A 139 -4.91 6.64 16.00
N LEU A 140 -4.21 7.77 16.13
CA LEU A 140 -3.11 7.93 17.07
C LEU A 140 -3.47 9.09 17.96
N ARG A 141 -3.27 8.92 19.27
CA ARG A 141 -3.42 10.01 20.24
C ARG A 141 -2.44 11.15 19.93
N TYR A 142 -1.24 10.79 19.51
CA TYR A 142 -0.17 11.69 19.13
C TYR A 142 0.30 11.37 17.72
N ASP A 143 0.24 12.34 16.83
CA ASP A 143 0.55 12.17 15.40
C ASP A 143 2.05 11.86 15.17
N GLU A 144 2.91 12.29 16.10
CA GLU A 144 4.33 11.95 16.18
C GLU A 144 4.63 10.44 16.34
N ASP A 145 3.69 9.67 16.88
CA ASP A 145 3.85 8.22 17.06
C ASP A 145 3.70 7.43 15.76
N ALA A 146 3.31 8.08 14.65
CA ALA A 146 2.99 7.36 13.41
C ALA A 146 4.14 6.53 12.85
N LEU A 147 5.38 7.02 12.90
CA LEU A 147 6.55 6.25 12.47
C LEU A 147 6.91 5.15 13.49
N PRO A 148 7.06 5.43 14.81
CA PRO A 148 7.27 4.40 15.82
C PRO A 148 6.23 3.26 15.80
N ALA A 149 4.95 3.58 15.62
CA ALA A 149 3.84 2.62 15.66
C ALA A 149 3.85 1.58 14.52
N ILE A 150 4.55 1.86 13.40
CA ILE A 150 4.66 0.92 12.26
C ILE A 150 6.09 0.42 12.03
N SER A 151 7.10 1.01 12.67
CA SER A 151 8.51 0.71 12.39
C SER A 151 8.86 -0.76 12.59
N GLY A 152 8.29 -1.42 13.61
CA GLY A 152 8.50 -2.84 13.86
C GLY A 152 8.00 -3.71 12.70
N LEU A 153 6.81 -3.42 12.19
CA LEU A 153 6.25 -4.12 11.03
C LEU A 153 7.07 -3.86 9.77
N LEU A 154 7.43 -2.59 9.49
CA LEU A 154 8.27 -2.26 8.34
C LEU A 154 9.63 -2.97 8.38
N SER A 155 10.22 -3.10 9.57
CA SER A 155 11.45 -3.86 9.76
C SER A 155 11.28 -5.33 9.37
N VAL A 156 10.19 -6.00 9.77
CA VAL A 156 9.94 -7.39 9.37
C VAL A 156 9.73 -7.53 7.86
N LEU A 157 8.97 -6.61 7.25
CA LEU A 157 8.72 -6.61 5.81
C LEU A 157 9.99 -6.26 5.00
N SER A 158 10.94 -5.53 5.59
CA SER A 158 12.16 -5.09 4.90
C SER A 158 13.05 -6.23 4.42
N ARG A 159 12.90 -7.44 4.98
CA ARG A 159 13.61 -8.65 4.52
C ARG A 159 13.35 -8.95 3.05
N THR A 160 12.17 -8.58 2.56
CA THR A 160 11.71 -8.79 1.17
C THR A 160 11.97 -7.56 0.29
N PHE A 161 12.04 -6.37 0.89
CA PHE A 161 12.22 -5.11 0.18
C PHE A 161 13.65 -4.59 0.38
N ALA A 162 14.53 -4.90 -0.57
CA ALA A 162 15.92 -4.44 -0.59
C ALA A 162 16.03 -2.92 -0.33
N GLY A 163 16.93 -2.55 0.59
CA GLY A 163 17.11 -1.16 1.06
C GLY A 163 16.12 -0.71 2.14
N GLY A 164 15.11 -1.52 2.46
CA GLY A 164 14.16 -1.26 3.53
C GLY A 164 13.16 -0.15 3.22
N PHE A 165 12.72 0.54 4.27
CA PHE A 165 11.68 1.57 4.20
C PHE A 165 12.18 2.91 4.73
N LEU A 166 12.15 3.94 3.87
CA LEU A 166 12.42 5.32 4.22
C LEU A 166 11.10 6.07 4.43
N TYR A 167 10.80 6.44 5.67
CA TYR A 167 9.53 7.04 6.09
C TYR A 167 8.29 6.32 5.51
N GLY A 168 8.34 4.98 5.50
CA GLY A 168 7.28 4.11 5.02
C GLY A 168 7.28 3.83 3.52
N ILE A 169 8.18 4.42 2.74
CA ILE A 169 8.33 4.15 1.31
C ILE A 169 9.46 3.13 1.12
N SER A 170 9.17 2.03 0.42
CA SER A 170 10.18 1.01 0.09
C SER A 170 11.23 1.60 -0.85
N GLU A 171 12.52 1.44 -0.53
CA GLU A 171 13.61 1.86 -1.41
C GLU A 171 13.65 1.04 -2.71
N THR A 172 13.22 -0.22 -2.68
CA THR A 172 13.10 -1.11 -3.86
C THR A 172 12.22 -0.50 -4.96
N PHE A 173 11.18 0.24 -4.57
CA PHE A 173 10.18 0.85 -5.47
C PHE A 173 10.04 2.37 -5.22
N PHE A 174 11.13 3.06 -4.92
CA PHE A 174 11.06 4.40 -4.32
C PHE A 174 10.28 5.42 -5.15
N GLU A 175 10.56 5.54 -6.45
CA GLU A 175 9.88 6.46 -7.36
C GLU A 175 8.39 6.15 -7.43
N ARG A 176 8.04 4.87 -7.48
CA ARG A 176 6.65 4.42 -7.54
C ARG A 176 5.93 4.70 -6.22
N GLY A 177 6.60 4.46 -5.09
CA GLY A 177 6.07 4.69 -3.75
C GLY A 177 5.90 6.17 -3.42
N LEU A 178 6.73 7.06 -3.98
CA LEU A 178 6.47 8.50 -4.00
C LEU A 178 5.22 8.87 -4.80
N GLY A 179 4.68 7.99 -5.64
CA GLY A 179 3.48 8.21 -6.43
C GLY A 179 2.15 8.08 -5.69
N TRP A 180 2.15 8.02 -4.35
CA TRP A 180 0.94 7.83 -3.54
C TRP A 180 -0.12 8.92 -3.74
N SER A 181 -1.39 8.64 -3.42
CA SER A 181 -2.51 9.59 -3.50
C SER A 181 -3.65 9.15 -2.58
N PRO A 182 -4.68 9.98 -2.31
CA PRO A 182 -5.91 9.50 -1.68
C PRO A 182 -6.52 8.31 -2.44
N TYR A 183 -7.12 7.36 -1.72
CA TYR A 183 -7.59 6.12 -2.34
C TYR A 183 -8.68 6.34 -3.38
N TRP A 184 -9.68 7.16 -3.04
CA TRP A 184 -10.65 7.67 -4.00
C TRP A 184 -10.51 9.17 -4.19
N LYS A 185 -10.97 9.64 -5.35
CA LYS A 185 -10.88 11.03 -5.77
C LYS A 185 -11.65 11.99 -4.87
N HIS A 186 -12.65 11.53 -4.11
CA HIS A 186 -13.48 12.36 -3.24
C HIS A 186 -13.07 12.30 -1.76
N LEU A 187 -12.11 11.44 -1.39
CA LEU A 187 -11.64 11.34 -0.01
C LEU A 187 -10.83 12.57 0.36
N ASN A 188 -10.93 12.93 1.64
CA ASN A 188 -10.07 13.91 2.28
C ASN A 188 -9.09 13.17 3.20
N ILE A 189 -7.81 13.46 3.04
CA ILE A 189 -6.77 13.02 3.97
C ILE A 189 -6.24 14.23 4.75
N ARG A 190 -5.81 13.97 5.99
CA ARG A 190 -5.30 15.01 6.91
C ARG A 190 -3.80 14.85 7.06
N ARG A 191 -3.07 15.97 7.10
CA ARG A 191 -1.65 15.97 7.48
C ARG A 191 -1.54 15.66 8.97
N ARG A 192 -0.59 14.80 9.35
CA ARG A 192 -0.24 14.55 10.73
C ARG A 192 0.67 15.66 11.23
N ASP A 193 0.26 16.30 12.31
CA ASP A 193 0.91 17.50 12.86
C ASP A 193 1.41 17.17 14.25
N PHE A 194 2.69 17.47 14.53
CA PHE A 194 3.30 17.12 15.81
C PHE A 194 2.80 18.07 16.90
N SER A 195 2.65 17.54 18.12
CA SER A 195 2.31 18.38 19.26
C SER A 195 3.39 19.43 19.54
N GLU A 196 2.98 20.60 20.07
CA GLU A 196 3.90 21.68 20.44
C GLU A 196 4.95 21.22 21.48
N ILE A 197 4.59 20.23 22.31
CA ILE A 197 5.46 19.66 23.35
C ILE A 197 6.59 18.85 22.69
N PHE A 198 6.28 18.06 21.66
CA PHE A 198 7.26 17.22 20.96
C PHE A 198 8.28 18.03 20.14
N GLY A 199 7.90 19.24 19.70
CA GLY A 199 8.74 20.11 18.87
C GLY A 199 9.90 20.81 19.60
N LYS A 200 9.96 20.76 20.94
CA LYS A 200 10.98 21.49 21.73
C LYS A 200 12.31 20.73 21.87
N ASP A 201 12.30 19.40 21.83
CA ASP A 201 13.44 18.56 22.23
C ASP A 201 14.22 17.92 21.06
N ARG A 202 13.93 18.25 19.80
CA ARG A 202 14.65 17.67 18.64
C ARG A 202 15.04 18.70 17.57
N PRO A 203 16.24 18.56 16.95
CA PRO A 203 16.71 19.44 15.87
C PRO A 203 15.83 19.44 14.61
N SER A 204 15.02 18.40 14.40
CA SER A 204 14.10 18.30 13.26
C SER A 204 12.75 18.93 13.61
N GLN A 205 12.69 20.26 13.72
CA GLN A 205 11.45 21.03 13.91
C GLN A 205 10.37 20.78 12.83
N ALA A 206 10.71 20.10 11.72
CA ALA A 206 9.85 19.97 10.54
C ALA A 206 8.82 18.80 10.57
N GLY A 207 8.75 18.03 11.66
CA GLY A 207 7.85 16.87 11.75
C GLY A 207 8.16 15.77 10.71
N LEU A 208 7.17 14.96 10.36
CA LEU A 208 7.30 13.96 9.28
C LEU A 208 7.43 14.66 7.92
N PRO A 209 8.30 14.21 6.99
CA PRO A 209 8.48 14.89 5.71
C PRO A 209 7.20 14.92 4.84
N SER A 210 6.95 16.00 4.08
CA SER A 210 5.72 16.11 3.26
C SER A 210 5.55 15.03 2.20
N TRP A 211 6.67 14.45 1.75
CA TRP A 211 6.70 13.37 0.77
C TRP A 211 6.44 11.99 1.39
N SER A 212 6.58 11.86 2.72
CA SER A 212 6.26 10.64 3.43
C SER A 212 4.76 10.42 3.45
N ARG A 213 4.34 9.19 3.17
CA ARG A 213 2.95 8.76 3.36
C ARG A 213 2.55 8.59 4.83
N ILE A 214 3.52 8.34 5.73
CA ILE A 214 3.26 8.15 7.17
C ILE A 214 2.83 9.48 7.79
N GLY A 215 3.29 10.60 7.22
CA GLY A 215 2.86 11.93 7.61
C GLY A 215 1.39 12.25 7.30
N TRP A 216 0.59 11.32 6.77
CA TRP A 216 -0.81 11.55 6.41
C TRP A 216 -1.74 10.50 7.02
N ASN A 217 -2.88 10.95 7.54
CA ASN A 217 -3.97 10.11 8.02
C ASN A 217 -5.08 9.97 6.97
N GLY A 218 -5.57 8.75 6.79
CA GLY A 218 -6.66 8.40 5.87
C GLY A 218 -6.30 7.31 4.88
N ARG A 219 -7.29 6.88 4.08
CA ARG A 219 -7.12 5.77 3.13
C ARG A 219 -6.29 6.22 1.92
N LEU A 220 -5.12 5.62 1.74
CA LEU A 220 -4.19 5.96 0.66
C LEU A 220 -4.17 4.89 -0.44
N ASN A 221 -4.05 5.34 -1.67
CA ASN A 221 -3.64 4.53 -2.81
C ASN A 221 -2.14 4.70 -3.04
N LEU A 222 -1.37 3.68 -2.64
CA LEU A 222 0.09 3.70 -2.67
C LEU A 222 0.66 3.29 -4.03
N PHE A 223 0.04 2.34 -4.71
CA PHE A 223 0.60 1.72 -5.90
C PHE A 223 -0.32 1.76 -7.14
N GLY A 224 -1.53 2.32 -7.05
CA GLY A 224 -2.48 2.39 -8.16
C GLY A 224 -3.00 1.02 -8.60
N SER A 225 -3.41 0.90 -9.87
CA SER A 225 -3.39 -0.40 -10.55
C SER A 225 -1.94 -0.89 -10.61
N GLY A 226 -1.73 -2.14 -10.22
CA GLY A 226 -0.44 -2.71 -9.82
C GLY A 226 0.73 -2.46 -10.77
N GLU A 227 1.94 -2.58 -10.23
CA GLU A 227 3.16 -2.68 -11.03
C GLU A 227 3.19 -4.05 -11.72
N ALA A 228 3.72 -4.11 -12.95
CA ALA A 228 3.86 -5.33 -13.74
C ALA A 228 4.88 -6.29 -13.12
N THR A 229 4.48 -6.90 -12.01
CA THR A 229 5.27 -7.76 -11.11
C THR A 229 4.74 -9.20 -11.24
N ARG A 230 3.47 -9.38 -10.87
CA ARG A 230 2.70 -10.62 -10.90
C ARG A 230 1.61 -10.54 -11.96
N ILE A 231 1.27 -11.68 -12.56
CA ILE A 231 0.08 -11.82 -13.38
C ILE A 231 -1.15 -11.78 -12.49
N ASN A 232 -2.08 -10.89 -12.78
CA ASN A 232 -3.37 -10.84 -12.10
C ASN A 232 -4.46 -10.67 -13.15
N ASP A 233 -5.10 -11.78 -13.51
CA ASP A 233 -6.11 -11.81 -14.58
C ASP A 233 -7.39 -11.04 -14.23
N ARG A 234 -7.59 -10.67 -12.97
CA ARG A 234 -8.70 -9.82 -12.50
C ARG A 234 -8.46 -8.34 -12.77
N GLU A 235 -7.22 -7.93 -12.99
CA GLU A 235 -6.89 -6.53 -13.28
C GLU A 235 -7.19 -6.21 -14.75
N THR A 236 -7.80 -5.05 -15.00
CA THR A 236 -8.08 -4.58 -16.36
C THR A 236 -6.90 -3.83 -16.98
N MET A 237 -5.90 -3.48 -16.16
CA MET A 237 -4.68 -2.83 -16.60
C MET A 237 -3.49 -3.09 -15.66
N ILE A 238 -2.29 -3.17 -16.24
CA ILE A 238 -1.02 -3.17 -15.52
C ILE A 238 -0.22 -1.93 -15.86
N LYS A 239 0.73 -1.59 -15.00
CA LYS A 239 1.62 -0.44 -15.20
C LYS A 239 3.07 -0.88 -15.11
N GLU A 240 3.86 -0.39 -16.05
CA GLU A 240 5.31 -0.43 -16.00
C GLU A 240 5.81 0.96 -15.62
N THR A 241 6.54 1.03 -14.51
CA THR A 241 7.25 2.23 -14.07
C THR A 241 8.64 2.25 -14.69
N ILE A 242 8.97 3.39 -15.30
CA ILE A 242 10.26 3.68 -15.94
C ILE A 242 10.88 4.85 -15.16
N PRO A 243 11.95 4.62 -14.38
CA PRO A 243 12.59 5.67 -13.61
C PRO A 243 13.25 6.68 -14.56
N ILE A 244 12.99 7.97 -14.33
CA ILE A 244 13.62 9.07 -15.08
C ILE A 244 14.36 10.07 -14.17
N THR A 245 14.26 9.87 -12.85
CA THR A 245 14.80 10.77 -11.84
C THR A 245 15.65 9.97 -10.86
N LYS A 246 16.87 10.42 -10.61
CA LYS A 246 17.74 9.85 -9.57
C LYS A 246 17.51 10.58 -8.25
N TRP A 247 17.23 9.81 -7.19
CA TRP A 247 16.92 10.33 -5.87
C TRP A 247 18.07 10.12 -4.88
N TYR A 248 18.28 11.12 -4.04
CA TYR A 248 19.23 11.09 -2.93
C TYR A 248 18.54 11.60 -1.67
N THR A 249 19.09 11.28 -0.50
CA THR A 249 18.52 11.70 0.78
C THR A 249 19.58 12.08 1.80
N SER A 250 19.21 12.94 2.74
CA SER A 250 20.07 13.41 3.82
C SER A 250 19.29 13.98 5.00
N ASN A 251 19.95 14.12 6.15
CA ASN A 251 19.36 14.69 7.37
C ASN A 251 19.29 16.22 7.37
N SER A 252 20.08 16.87 6.52
CA SER A 252 20.13 18.33 6.39
C SER A 252 19.86 18.76 4.95
N SER A 253 19.13 19.86 4.78
CA SER A 253 18.87 20.50 3.48
C SER A 253 20.14 21.06 2.83
N SER A 254 21.14 21.44 3.64
CA SER A 254 22.39 22.09 3.17
C SER A 254 23.52 21.12 2.88
N ASN A 255 23.31 19.81 3.00
CA ASN A 255 24.38 18.82 2.79
C ASN A 255 24.89 18.84 1.35
N LEU A 256 26.22 18.84 1.21
CA LEU A 256 26.94 18.78 -0.07
C LEU A 256 26.58 17.51 -0.85
N PRO A 257 26.54 17.54 -2.20
CA PRO A 257 26.15 16.39 -3.03
C PRO A 257 26.87 15.08 -2.73
N GLU A 258 28.15 15.15 -2.38
CA GLU A 258 29.01 14.01 -2.02
C GLU A 258 28.61 13.31 -0.71
N ASN A 259 27.98 14.05 0.21
CA ASN A 259 27.51 13.52 1.50
C ASN A 259 26.04 13.07 1.45
N ARG A 260 25.42 13.04 0.27
CA ARG A 260 24.03 12.59 0.09
C ARG A 260 24.01 11.10 -0.23
N ARG A 261 23.18 10.35 0.49
CA ARG A 261 22.99 8.91 0.21
C ARG A 261 22.11 8.74 -1.01
N ARG A 262 22.59 8.00 -2.01
CA ARG A 262 21.77 7.62 -3.18
C ARG A 262 20.73 6.58 -2.76
N ILE A 263 19.47 6.81 -3.13
CA ILE A 263 18.41 5.81 -3.02
C ILE A 263 18.43 4.97 -4.31
N ARG A 264 18.52 3.64 -4.18
CA ARG A 264 18.62 2.72 -5.33
C ARG A 264 17.39 1.83 -5.43
N SER A 265 16.57 2.10 -6.44
CA SER A 265 15.42 1.25 -6.79
C SER A 265 15.86 0.01 -7.55
N THR A 266 16.20 -1.04 -6.80
CA THR A 266 16.71 -2.31 -7.35
C THR A 266 15.68 -3.06 -8.19
N TRP A 267 14.39 -2.78 -8.02
CA TRP A 267 13.34 -3.45 -8.79
C TRP A 267 13.51 -3.30 -10.30
N PHE A 268 13.76 -2.08 -10.77
CA PHE A 268 13.82 -1.79 -12.21
C PHE A 268 15.07 -2.40 -12.84
N GLU A 269 16.20 -2.34 -12.14
CA GLU A 269 17.45 -2.97 -12.53
C GLU A 269 17.28 -4.50 -12.64
N ASN A 270 16.60 -5.11 -11.67
CA ASN A 270 16.32 -6.55 -11.67
C ASN A 270 15.37 -6.95 -12.79
N ARG A 271 14.25 -6.23 -12.98
CA ARG A 271 13.29 -6.50 -14.06
C ARG A 271 13.97 -6.52 -15.42
N ASP A 272 14.76 -5.49 -15.72
CA ASP A 272 15.40 -5.37 -17.03
C ASP A 272 16.46 -6.47 -17.23
N ASN A 273 17.14 -6.89 -16.17
CA ASN A 273 18.07 -8.03 -16.17
C ASN A 273 17.40 -9.38 -16.41
N TYR A 274 16.13 -9.56 -16.05
CA TYR A 274 15.41 -10.83 -16.23
C TYR A 274 14.76 -11.00 -17.61
N LYS A 275 14.81 -9.97 -18.46
CA LYS A 275 14.53 -10.14 -19.90
C LYS A 275 15.62 -10.92 -20.62
N ASP A 276 16.77 -11.15 -19.96
CA ASP A 276 17.86 -11.97 -20.45
C ASP A 276 17.70 -13.44 -20.03
N PHE A 277 17.08 -14.23 -20.91
CA PHE A 277 16.81 -15.66 -20.69
C PHE A 277 18.06 -16.55 -20.73
N ALA A 278 19.26 -16.01 -20.99
CA ALA A 278 20.50 -16.78 -20.94
C ALA A 278 20.99 -17.02 -19.49
N LYS A 279 20.45 -16.30 -18.51
CA LYS A 279 20.85 -16.43 -17.10
C LYS A 279 20.15 -17.62 -16.43
N PRO A 280 20.86 -18.33 -15.52
CA PRO A 280 20.24 -19.39 -14.73
C PRO A 280 19.14 -18.80 -13.82
N LEU A 281 18.05 -19.56 -13.67
CA LEU A 281 16.98 -19.18 -12.75
C LEU A 281 17.46 -19.28 -11.30
N PRO A 282 16.97 -18.41 -10.40
CA PRO A 282 17.18 -18.59 -8.97
C PRO A 282 16.60 -19.93 -8.49
N THR A 283 17.09 -20.43 -7.37
CA THR A 283 16.63 -21.69 -6.78
C THR A 283 15.12 -21.66 -6.54
N GLY A 284 14.43 -22.80 -6.72
CA GLY A 284 12.97 -22.89 -6.49
C GLY A 284 12.08 -22.27 -7.58
N TRP A 285 12.65 -21.56 -8.57
CA TRP A 285 11.93 -21.02 -9.71
C TRP A 285 11.88 -21.97 -10.90
N SER A 286 10.72 -22.01 -11.55
CA SER A 286 10.49 -22.75 -12.79
C SER A 286 9.92 -21.81 -13.86
N CYS A 287 10.36 -21.98 -15.11
CA CYS A 287 9.90 -21.23 -16.27
C CYS A 287 8.94 -22.10 -17.08
N HIS A 288 7.81 -21.53 -17.47
CA HIS A 288 6.76 -22.18 -18.26
C HIS A 288 6.37 -21.27 -19.41
N ASP A 289 5.87 -21.84 -20.51
CA ASP A 289 5.28 -21.04 -21.58
C ASP A 289 4.02 -20.31 -21.06
N ALA A 290 3.89 -19.04 -21.44
CA ALA A 290 2.72 -18.26 -21.09
C ALA A 290 1.50 -18.80 -21.87
N PRO A 291 0.34 -19.02 -21.21
CA PRO A 291 -0.86 -19.40 -21.93
C PRO A 291 -1.31 -18.26 -22.86
N ASP A 292 -1.94 -18.59 -23.98
CA ASP A 292 -2.47 -17.58 -24.91
C ASP A 292 -3.62 -16.76 -24.30
N THR A 293 -4.33 -17.33 -23.31
CA THR A 293 -5.50 -16.72 -22.66
C THR A 293 -5.42 -16.82 -21.14
N GLY A 294 -5.94 -15.77 -20.50
CA GLY A 294 -6.11 -15.63 -19.07
C GLY A 294 -6.95 -16.74 -18.45
N SER A 295 -6.65 -17.04 -17.18
CA SER A 295 -7.43 -17.99 -16.38
C SER A 295 -8.89 -17.55 -16.15
N SER A 296 -9.20 -16.27 -16.43
CA SER A 296 -10.52 -15.68 -16.26
C SER A 296 -11.15 -15.37 -17.62
N TRP A 297 -12.27 -16.04 -17.93
CA TRP A 297 -13.15 -15.76 -19.08
C TRP A 297 -12.49 -15.82 -20.47
N GLY A 298 -11.32 -16.46 -20.62
CA GLY A 298 -10.59 -16.54 -21.88
C GLY A 298 -10.06 -15.19 -22.38
N GLU A 299 -9.92 -14.21 -21.47
CA GLU A 299 -9.46 -12.85 -21.80
C GLU A 299 -7.94 -12.80 -21.91
N PRO A 300 -7.36 -11.89 -22.71
CA PRO A 300 -5.91 -11.83 -22.89
C PRO A 300 -5.17 -11.49 -21.59
N HIS A 301 -4.02 -12.13 -21.36
CA HIS A 301 -3.13 -11.75 -20.27
C HIS A 301 -2.57 -10.34 -20.46
N LEU A 302 -2.41 -9.63 -19.34
CA LEU A 302 -1.73 -8.34 -19.34
C LEU A 302 -0.24 -8.57 -19.10
N GLN A 303 0.58 -8.16 -20.06
CA GLN A 303 2.03 -8.29 -20.01
C GLN A 303 2.72 -7.03 -20.55
N PRO A 304 3.88 -6.64 -20.00
CA PRO A 304 4.77 -5.65 -20.62
C PRO A 304 5.25 -6.13 -22.00
N ASP A 305 5.65 -5.16 -22.83
CA ASP A 305 6.28 -5.43 -24.11
C ASP A 305 7.47 -6.42 -23.92
N GLU A 306 7.50 -7.47 -24.76
CA GLU A 306 8.51 -8.55 -24.80
C GLU A 306 8.51 -9.53 -23.60
N CYS A 307 7.68 -9.30 -22.58
CA CYS A 307 7.59 -10.15 -21.39
C CYS A 307 6.47 -11.21 -21.47
N GLY A 308 5.97 -11.49 -22.69
CA GLY A 308 4.75 -12.26 -22.89
C GLY A 308 4.90 -13.73 -23.23
N LYS A 309 6.13 -14.20 -23.36
CA LYS A 309 6.40 -15.57 -23.82
C LYS A 309 6.42 -16.58 -22.67
N TYR A 310 6.86 -16.14 -21.49
CA TYR A 310 7.13 -17.03 -20.37
C TYR A 310 6.49 -16.50 -19.09
N ILE A 311 6.15 -17.44 -18.22
CA ILE A 311 5.68 -17.19 -16.86
C ILE A 311 6.52 -17.97 -15.87
N PHE A 312 6.67 -17.42 -14.67
CA PHE A 312 7.54 -17.97 -13.64
C PHE A 312 6.72 -18.38 -12.42
N LYS A 313 6.97 -19.59 -11.91
CA LYS A 313 6.34 -20.11 -10.69
C LYS A 313 7.42 -20.50 -9.69
N HIS A 314 7.18 -20.18 -8.42
CA HIS A 314 8.07 -20.54 -7.31
C HIS A 314 7.41 -21.59 -6.42
N VAL A 315 8.18 -22.59 -5.99
CA VAL A 315 7.68 -23.71 -5.16
C VAL A 315 7.14 -23.28 -3.79
N GLY A 316 7.74 -22.24 -3.20
CA GLY A 316 7.32 -21.70 -1.90
C GLY A 316 6.21 -20.66 -1.97
N MET A 317 5.60 -20.45 -3.15
CA MET A 317 4.52 -19.48 -3.29
C MET A 317 3.23 -20.02 -2.67
N PRO A 318 2.58 -19.28 -1.75
CA PRO A 318 1.30 -19.71 -1.20
C PRO A 318 0.23 -19.69 -2.30
N ASP A 319 -0.62 -20.72 -2.32
CA ASP A 319 -1.82 -20.73 -3.14
C ASP A 319 -2.70 -19.55 -2.72
N SER A 320 -2.87 -18.56 -3.61
CA SER A 320 -3.58 -17.33 -3.28
C SER A 320 -5.00 -17.35 -3.87
N ASP A 321 -5.99 -16.99 -3.07
CA ASP A 321 -7.37 -16.70 -3.52
C ASP A 321 -7.46 -15.49 -4.47
N MET A 322 -6.35 -14.76 -4.66
CA MET A 322 -6.24 -13.48 -5.36
C MET A 322 -5.70 -13.61 -6.80
N GLY A 323 -5.73 -14.80 -7.40
CA GLY A 323 -5.34 -15.04 -8.81
C GLY A 323 -4.06 -15.84 -8.96
N SER A 324 -3.68 -16.11 -10.22
CA SER A 324 -2.59 -17.00 -10.63
C SER A 324 -1.28 -16.79 -9.86
N SER A 325 -0.70 -17.87 -9.34
CA SER A 325 0.61 -17.93 -8.65
C SER A 325 1.80 -17.74 -9.61
N CYS A 326 1.63 -16.87 -10.61
CA CYS A 326 2.56 -16.69 -11.73
C CYS A 326 3.12 -15.28 -11.74
N TYR A 327 4.43 -15.17 -11.88
CA TYR A 327 5.16 -13.92 -12.04
C TYR A 327 5.63 -13.74 -13.48
N LEU A 328 5.83 -12.48 -13.87
CA LEU A 328 6.44 -12.13 -15.14
C LEU A 328 7.97 -12.33 -15.12
N PHE A 329 8.56 -12.45 -13.93
CA PHE A 329 9.98 -12.69 -13.72
C PHE A 329 10.23 -13.21 -12.29
N PRO A 330 11.31 -13.99 -12.07
CA PRO A 330 11.64 -14.46 -10.74
C PRO A 330 12.08 -13.31 -9.83
N VAL A 331 11.89 -13.48 -8.52
CA VAL A 331 12.40 -12.55 -7.50
C VAL A 331 13.47 -13.24 -6.65
N PRO A 332 14.45 -12.51 -6.09
CA PRO A 332 15.46 -13.10 -5.22
C PRO A 332 14.83 -13.81 -4.03
N ASP A 333 15.32 -15.00 -3.71
CA ASP A 333 14.85 -15.75 -2.55
C ASP A 333 15.27 -15.05 -1.26
N ILE A 334 14.39 -15.12 -0.26
CA ILE A 334 14.76 -14.79 1.11
C ILE A 334 14.97 -16.09 1.89
N HIS A 335 16.01 -16.12 2.72
CA HIS A 335 16.22 -17.19 3.67
C HIS A 335 15.73 -16.75 5.05
N ASN A 336 15.46 -17.72 5.94
CA ASN A 336 15.12 -17.41 7.34
C ASN A 336 16.20 -16.58 8.04
N SER A 337 17.44 -16.66 7.57
CA SER A 337 18.59 -15.89 8.05
C SER A 337 18.70 -14.48 7.45
N THR A 338 17.88 -14.10 6.47
CA THR A 338 17.94 -12.77 5.85
C THR A 338 17.62 -11.71 6.92
N PRO A 339 18.58 -10.84 7.28
CA PRO A 339 18.38 -9.87 8.34
C PRO A 339 17.45 -8.73 7.86
N PRO A 340 16.62 -8.16 8.75
CA PRO A 340 15.87 -6.95 8.42
C PRO A 340 16.83 -5.77 8.24
N VAL A 341 16.53 -4.90 7.28
CA VAL A 341 17.32 -3.70 6.98
C VAL A 341 16.40 -2.48 7.06
N MET A 342 16.70 -1.57 7.98
CA MET A 342 16.03 -0.28 8.07
C MET A 342 17.04 0.83 7.82
N PRO A 343 16.85 1.67 6.78
CA PRO A 343 17.75 2.78 6.52
C PRO A 343 17.59 3.83 7.61
N GLU A 344 18.63 4.66 7.77
CA GLU A 344 18.52 5.89 8.55
C GLU A 344 17.39 6.77 7.98
N GLN A 345 16.56 7.33 8.86
CA GLN A 345 15.36 8.07 8.49
C GLN A 345 15.69 9.54 8.17
N THR A 346 16.31 9.74 7.00
CA THR A 346 16.72 11.04 6.46
C THR A 346 15.55 11.80 5.83
N SER A 347 15.29 13.03 6.31
CA SER A 347 14.05 13.77 6.03
C SER A 347 14.02 14.53 4.70
N TYR A 348 15.19 14.88 4.16
CA TYR A 348 15.30 15.64 2.92
C TYR A 348 15.55 14.71 1.72
N LEU A 349 14.92 15.04 0.60
CA LEU A 349 15.15 14.39 -0.69
C LEU A 349 15.78 15.39 -1.66
N PHE A 350 16.69 14.88 -2.49
CA PHE A 350 17.37 15.65 -3.53
C PHE A 350 17.29 14.90 -4.84
N CYS A 351 17.06 15.64 -5.92
CA CYS A 351 17.10 15.09 -7.27
C CYS A 351 17.44 16.19 -8.28
N LYS A 352 17.85 15.77 -9.47
CA LYS A 352 17.89 16.61 -10.67
C LYS A 352 16.82 16.05 -11.61
N THR A 353 15.79 16.84 -11.89
CA THR A 353 14.64 16.43 -12.70
C THR A 353 14.09 17.61 -13.49
N TRP A 354 13.20 17.33 -14.44
CA TRP A 354 12.48 18.37 -15.17
C TRP A 354 11.41 19.02 -14.29
N ARG A 355 11.31 20.34 -14.39
CA ARG A 355 10.30 21.17 -13.76
C ARG A 355 9.47 21.84 -14.86
N ALA A 356 8.17 21.95 -14.63
CA ALA A 356 7.26 22.70 -15.49
C ALA A 356 6.33 23.59 -14.67
N HIS A 357 6.09 24.80 -15.17
CA HIS A 357 5.12 25.75 -14.63
C HIS A 357 3.85 25.69 -15.46
N LEU A 358 2.75 25.28 -14.83
CA LEU A 358 1.46 25.11 -15.49
C LEU A 358 0.36 25.85 -14.74
N TRP A 359 -0.86 25.82 -15.25
CA TRP A 359 -2.04 26.38 -14.60
C TRP A 359 -3.07 25.31 -14.32
N GLY A 360 -3.67 25.34 -13.12
CA GLY A 360 -4.67 24.40 -12.68
C GLY A 360 -6.07 25.02 -12.55
N ARG A 361 -7.11 24.25 -12.87
CA ARG A 361 -8.51 24.59 -12.57
C ARG A 361 -9.25 23.40 -11.99
N GLN A 362 -10.32 23.62 -11.24
CA GLN A 362 -11.11 22.53 -10.69
C GLN A 362 -11.70 21.64 -11.79
N ALA A 363 -11.72 20.33 -11.56
CA ALA A 363 -12.49 19.39 -12.38
C ALA A 363 -13.92 19.27 -11.84
N SER A 364 -14.83 18.76 -12.67
CA SER A 364 -16.25 18.61 -12.30
C SER A 364 -16.53 17.60 -11.19
N ARG A 365 -15.60 16.67 -10.90
CA ARG A 365 -15.81 15.60 -9.92
C ARG A 365 -14.57 15.30 -9.07
N GLY A 366 -14.78 15.25 -7.76
CA GLY A 366 -13.77 14.91 -6.77
C GLY A 366 -12.71 16.01 -6.57
N ASN A 367 -11.76 15.74 -5.70
CA ASN A 367 -10.61 16.56 -5.37
C ASN A 367 -9.56 16.47 -6.50
N ILE A 368 -9.94 16.91 -7.70
CA ILE A 368 -9.09 16.90 -8.91
C ILE A 368 -9.00 18.30 -9.49
N ALA A 369 -7.79 18.70 -9.86
CA ALA A 369 -7.55 19.84 -10.72
C ALA A 369 -7.06 19.38 -12.11
N ARG A 370 -7.60 19.95 -13.19
CA ARG A 370 -7.05 19.80 -14.56
C ARG A 370 -5.89 20.78 -14.74
N THR A 371 -4.86 20.37 -15.48
CA THR A 371 -3.67 21.20 -15.72
C THR A 371 -3.55 21.58 -17.18
N PHE A 372 -3.23 22.85 -17.43
CA PHE A 372 -3.15 23.46 -18.75
C PHE A 372 -1.78 24.11 -18.96
N ASN A 373 -1.29 24.09 -20.20
CA ASN A 373 -0.09 24.82 -20.59
C ASN A 373 -0.40 26.31 -20.87
N SER A 374 0.61 27.07 -21.30
CA SER A 374 0.48 28.50 -21.62
C SER A 374 -0.50 28.80 -22.76
N SER A 375 -0.71 27.86 -23.68
CA SER A 375 -1.69 27.99 -24.78
C SER A 375 -3.10 27.55 -24.40
N GLY A 376 -3.36 27.20 -23.14
CA GLY A 376 -4.66 26.74 -22.66
C GLY A 376 -4.99 25.29 -23.02
N LYS A 377 -4.03 24.52 -23.56
CA LYS A 377 -4.20 23.11 -23.89
C LYS A 377 -4.19 22.26 -22.63
N ASP A 378 -5.15 21.35 -22.51
CA ASP A 378 -5.22 20.37 -21.42
C ASP A 378 -4.17 19.26 -21.58
N ILE A 379 -3.21 19.26 -20.66
CA ILE A 379 -2.07 18.34 -20.67
C ILE A 379 -2.13 17.29 -19.55
N GLY A 380 -2.99 17.45 -18.54
CA GLY A 380 -2.95 16.58 -17.38
C GLY A 380 -3.96 16.85 -16.26
N SER A 381 -3.67 16.28 -15.09
CA SER A 381 -4.50 16.40 -13.89
C SER A 381 -3.70 16.16 -12.62
N LEU A 382 -4.08 16.84 -11.55
CA LEU A 382 -3.61 16.66 -10.17
C LEU A 382 -4.72 16.00 -9.34
N GLN A 383 -4.36 15.02 -8.51
CA GLN A 383 -5.24 14.47 -7.49
C GLN A 383 -4.84 15.05 -6.14
N LEU A 384 -5.69 15.94 -5.64
CA LEU A 384 -5.46 16.73 -4.44
C LEU A 384 -5.79 15.93 -3.18
N HIS A 385 -5.20 16.32 -2.05
CA HIS A 385 -5.35 15.59 -0.79
C HIS A 385 -6.73 15.78 -0.14
N ASN A 386 -7.36 16.94 -0.30
CA ASN A 386 -8.65 17.26 0.28
C ASN A 386 -9.35 18.42 -0.44
N LYS A 387 -10.60 18.71 -0.03
CA LYS A 387 -11.41 19.81 -0.55
C LYS A 387 -10.79 21.20 -0.30
N ALA A 388 -10.06 21.39 0.80
CA ALA A 388 -9.41 22.67 1.09
C ALA A 388 -8.29 22.98 0.10
N SER A 389 -7.54 21.95 -0.35
CA SER A 389 -6.60 22.12 -1.47
C SER A 389 -7.32 22.41 -2.79
N LEU A 390 -8.52 21.85 -3.01
CA LEU A 390 -9.31 22.07 -4.23
C LEU A 390 -9.85 23.50 -4.31
N SER A 391 -10.29 24.09 -3.18
CA SER A 391 -10.86 25.45 -3.15
C SER A 391 -9.88 26.55 -3.54
N LEU A 392 -8.56 26.28 -3.54
CA LEU A 392 -7.54 27.19 -4.05
C LEU A 392 -7.58 27.34 -5.58
N PHE A 393 -8.14 26.35 -6.27
CA PHE A 393 -8.23 26.38 -7.73
C PHE A 393 -9.52 27.11 -8.16
N PRO A 394 -9.46 27.94 -9.21
CA PRO A 394 -10.66 28.53 -9.80
C PRO A 394 -11.66 27.46 -10.25
N SER A 395 -12.95 27.76 -10.13
CA SER A 395 -14.03 26.89 -10.59
C SER A 395 -13.96 26.67 -12.11
N ILE A 396 -14.67 25.65 -12.60
CA ILE A 396 -14.70 25.32 -14.02
C ILE A 396 -15.33 26.44 -14.87
N ASP A 397 -16.29 27.17 -14.28
CA ASP A 397 -17.04 28.27 -14.92
C ASP A 397 -16.34 29.63 -14.75
N SER A 398 -15.14 29.65 -14.15
CA SER A 398 -14.41 30.90 -13.94
C SER A 398 -13.90 31.48 -15.27
N GLU A 399 -14.15 32.77 -15.47
CA GLU A 399 -13.64 33.54 -16.62
C GLU A 399 -12.12 33.79 -16.57
N VAL A 400 -11.45 33.41 -15.46
CA VAL A 400 -10.00 33.62 -15.30
C VAL A 400 -9.24 32.77 -16.32
N ILE A 401 -8.62 33.46 -17.30
CA ILE A 401 -7.90 32.86 -18.44
C ILE A 401 -6.78 31.92 -17.98
N HIS A 402 -6.03 32.30 -16.95
CA HIS A 402 -4.98 31.47 -16.36
C HIS A 402 -5.41 30.99 -14.97
N GLY A 403 -5.50 29.68 -14.76
CA GLY A 403 -5.89 29.08 -13.48
C GLY A 403 -4.89 29.33 -12.34
N LEU A 404 -4.93 28.54 -11.27
CA LEU A 404 -3.91 28.61 -10.22
C LEU A 404 -2.55 28.15 -10.78
N PRO A 405 -1.46 28.94 -10.67
CA PRO A 405 -0.14 28.47 -11.06
C PRO A 405 0.30 27.27 -10.23
N VAL A 406 0.83 26.24 -10.89
CA VAL A 406 1.31 25.02 -10.24
C VAL A 406 2.71 24.65 -10.72
N ASP A 407 3.58 24.36 -9.76
CA ASP A 407 4.95 23.90 -9.99
C ASP A 407 5.01 22.38 -9.98
N LEU A 408 5.25 21.79 -11.14
CA LEU A 408 5.31 20.34 -11.28
C LEU A 408 6.75 19.85 -11.47
N ILE A 409 7.11 18.78 -10.78
CA ILE A 409 8.38 18.07 -10.99
C ILE A 409 8.12 16.66 -11.52
N ALA A 410 8.97 16.19 -12.44
CA ALA A 410 8.85 14.84 -12.99
C ALA A 410 9.30 13.78 -11.98
N LEU A 411 8.49 12.73 -11.83
CA LEU A 411 8.75 11.64 -10.90
C LEU A 411 9.22 10.38 -11.66
N TYR A 412 8.33 9.79 -12.46
CA TYR A 412 8.61 8.60 -13.30
C TYR A 412 7.71 8.59 -14.54
N LYS A 413 8.13 7.89 -15.61
CA LYS A 413 7.22 7.58 -16.74
C LYS A 413 6.46 6.29 -16.43
N SER A 414 5.15 6.28 -16.66
CA SER A 414 4.30 5.13 -16.46
C SER A 414 3.73 4.69 -17.80
N ARG A 415 4.11 3.51 -18.26
CA ARG A 415 3.51 2.84 -19.42
C ARG A 415 2.37 1.97 -18.92
N VAL A 416 1.16 2.24 -19.40
CA VAL A 416 -0.06 1.50 -19.02
C VAL A 416 -0.42 0.56 -20.14
N HIS A 417 -0.56 -0.72 -19.82
CA HIS A 417 -1.10 -1.74 -20.70
C HIS A 417 -2.50 -2.09 -20.19
N SER A 418 -3.52 -2.00 -21.04
CA SER A 418 -4.90 -2.29 -20.68
C SER A 418 -5.58 -3.13 -21.75
N ARG A 419 -6.51 -3.99 -21.34
CA ARG A 419 -7.29 -4.78 -22.28
C ARG A 419 -8.26 -3.89 -23.08
N THR A 420 -8.59 -4.28 -24.31
CA THR A 420 -9.59 -3.56 -25.12
C THR A 420 -10.98 -4.12 -24.82
N TRP A 421 -11.90 -3.29 -24.37
CA TRP A 421 -13.27 -3.70 -24.08
C TRP A 421 -14.08 -3.81 -25.38
N ASN A 422 -14.61 -5.00 -25.67
CA ASN A 422 -15.56 -5.21 -26.76
C ASN A 422 -16.99 -5.17 -26.19
N ALA A 423 -17.71 -4.07 -26.45
CA ALA A 423 -19.07 -3.87 -25.94
C ALA A 423 -20.09 -4.90 -26.48
N GLY A 424 -19.91 -5.37 -27.72
CA GLY A 424 -20.81 -6.33 -28.36
C GLY A 424 -20.71 -7.72 -27.74
N GLN A 425 -19.50 -8.16 -27.44
CA GLN A 425 -19.24 -9.48 -26.84
C GLN A 425 -19.16 -9.45 -25.31
N LYS A 426 -19.25 -8.26 -24.69
CA LYS A 426 -19.11 -8.03 -23.24
C LYS A 426 -17.87 -8.70 -22.63
N LYS A 427 -16.77 -8.70 -23.38
CA LYS A 427 -15.50 -9.30 -22.96
C LYS A 427 -14.33 -8.44 -23.39
N TYR A 428 -13.19 -8.67 -22.76
CA TYR A 428 -11.95 -8.03 -23.15
C TYR A 428 -11.20 -8.83 -24.23
N GLU A 429 -10.66 -8.14 -25.23
CA GLU A 429 -9.96 -8.74 -26.37
C GLU A 429 -8.64 -8.03 -26.70
N HIS A 430 -7.84 -8.68 -27.55
CA HIS A 430 -6.74 -8.05 -28.26
C HIS A 430 -7.24 -7.04 -29.31
N PRO A 431 -6.39 -6.09 -29.74
CA PRO A 431 -5.04 -5.81 -29.23
C PRO A 431 -5.09 -5.10 -27.88
N LEU A 432 -4.03 -5.26 -27.08
CA LEU A 432 -3.87 -4.49 -25.85
C LEU A 432 -3.62 -3.02 -26.18
N GLN A 433 -4.22 -2.10 -25.42
CA GLN A 433 -3.95 -0.68 -25.56
C GLN A 433 -2.73 -0.28 -24.74
N ARG A 434 -1.88 0.57 -25.34
CA ARG A 434 -0.70 1.14 -24.70
C ARG A 434 -0.82 2.65 -24.58
N LYS A 435 -0.64 3.18 -23.37
CA LYS A 435 -0.62 4.64 -23.12
C LYS A 435 0.48 5.00 -22.12
N SER A 436 1.31 5.97 -22.48
CA SER A 436 2.37 6.48 -21.61
C SER A 436 1.96 7.81 -20.96
N LYS A 437 2.23 7.93 -19.66
CA LYS A 437 2.00 9.16 -18.89
C LYS A 437 3.24 9.49 -18.07
N CYS A 438 3.60 10.75 -17.99
CA CYS A 438 4.57 11.24 -17.02
C CYS A 438 3.84 11.42 -15.68
N LYS A 439 4.31 10.75 -14.63
CA LYS A 439 3.84 11.01 -13.26
C LYS A 439 4.66 12.13 -12.66
N VAL A 440 3.97 13.05 -12.02
CA VAL A 440 4.54 14.31 -11.53
C VAL A 440 4.08 14.56 -10.11
N LEU A 441 4.85 15.38 -9.39
CA LEU A 441 4.46 15.91 -8.09
C LEU A 441 4.20 17.40 -8.23
N TRP A 442 3.09 17.87 -7.67
CA TRP A 442 2.90 19.30 -7.43
C TRP A 442 3.61 19.65 -6.12
N VAL A 443 4.49 20.66 -6.20
CA VAL A 443 5.29 21.13 -5.08
C VAL A 443 5.11 22.62 -4.85
N GLU A 444 5.36 23.04 -3.61
CA GLU A 444 5.44 24.45 -3.19
C GLU A 444 6.82 24.70 -2.60
N TRP A 445 7.45 25.81 -2.97
CA TRP A 445 8.78 26.17 -2.49
C TRP A 445 8.67 27.12 -1.29
N LYS A 446 9.28 26.74 -0.16
CA LYS A 446 9.42 27.57 1.05
C LYS A 446 10.87 27.54 1.50
N ASP A 447 11.50 28.70 1.59
CA ASP A 447 12.89 28.85 2.05
C ASP A 447 13.88 27.90 1.34
N GLY A 448 13.71 27.74 0.02
CA GLY A 448 14.54 26.85 -0.81
C GLY A 448 14.21 25.36 -0.70
N ILE A 449 13.20 24.96 0.06
CA ILE A 449 12.76 23.57 0.23
C ILE A 449 11.42 23.35 -0.50
N ALA A 450 11.34 22.30 -1.31
CA ALA A 450 10.13 21.91 -2.01
C ALA A 450 9.26 20.98 -1.14
N TYR A 451 8.05 21.42 -0.81
CA TYR A 451 7.05 20.65 -0.09
C TYR A 451 6.06 20.02 -1.08
N ARG A 452 5.81 18.72 -0.94
CA ARG A 452 4.83 18.00 -1.76
C ARG A 452 3.42 18.38 -1.36
N LEU A 453 2.62 18.83 -2.34
CA LEU A 453 1.21 19.17 -2.18
C LEU A 453 0.25 18.13 -2.78
N ALA A 454 0.58 17.55 -3.93
CA ALA A 454 -0.26 16.55 -4.58
C ALA A 454 0.50 15.68 -5.58
N ARG A 455 -0.14 14.60 -6.01
CA ARG A 455 0.33 13.74 -7.09
C ARG A 455 -0.45 14.03 -8.37
N GLY A 456 0.26 14.11 -9.49
CA GLY A 456 -0.31 14.39 -10.81
C GLY A 456 0.04 13.36 -11.88
N GLN A 457 -0.52 13.59 -13.06
CA GLN A 457 -0.16 12.90 -14.29
C GLN A 457 -0.30 13.85 -15.48
N VAL A 458 0.67 13.81 -16.39
CA VAL A 458 0.71 14.55 -17.64
C VAL A 458 0.85 13.55 -18.79
N LYS A 459 0.28 13.86 -19.96
CA LYS A 459 0.48 13.07 -21.19
C LYS A 459 1.98 13.07 -21.53
N ALA A 460 2.57 11.90 -21.79
CA ALA A 460 4.02 11.80 -21.95
C ALA A 460 4.58 12.72 -23.06
N GLY A 461 3.95 12.73 -24.23
CA GLY A 461 4.38 13.58 -25.36
C GLY A 461 4.17 15.09 -25.14
N GLU A 462 3.42 15.51 -24.11
CA GLU A 462 3.26 16.93 -23.77
C GLU A 462 4.26 17.39 -22.69
N TRP A 463 4.98 16.45 -22.07
CA TRP A 463 5.99 16.76 -21.05
C TRP A 463 7.40 16.88 -21.65
N GLU A 464 7.62 16.28 -22.82
CA GLU A 464 8.90 16.29 -23.53
C GLU A 464 9.06 17.50 -24.47
N ASN A 465 7.96 18.22 -24.73
CA ASN A 465 7.89 19.48 -25.48
C ASN A 465 7.76 20.63 -24.50
#